data_AF-A0A353R5Y8-F1
#
_entry.id   AF-A0A353R5Y8-F1
#
_cell.length_a   1.000
_cell.length_b   1.000
_cell.length_c   1.000
_cell.angle_alpha   90.00
_cell.angle_beta   90.00
_cell.angle_gamma   90.00
#
_symmetry.space_group_name_H-M   'P 1'
#
loop_
_entity.id
_entity.type
_entity.pdbx_description
1 polymer ?
#
loop_
_entity_poly.entity_id
_entity_poly.type
_entity_poly.pdbx_seq_one_letter_code
_entity_poly.pdbx_strand_id
1 'polypeptide(L)'
;LEAAGLRGNIAGRLKAFAELIETVRSMQDEGANAYQVAMEVARLSGYLHILKEDKSIEGMSKLDNVEELLNSIQVYCGLTAEGVELETEVTVPDNGEIAPSLERFLNNVTLLTQMDEQEQPENERVSLMTVHSAKGLEFSHIYVVGMEEKLFPSLLSSNTQAELEEERRLFYVAMTRAKKSLTLSFSRTRMHWGSMESNPPSRFLREIDPNFLNQPVPDAFGAGAEGQDGRNSWSRDRSSWSNDA
;
A
#
# COMPACT_ATOMS: atom_id res chain seq x y z
N LEU A 1 32.22 18.90 19.29
CA LEU A 1 31.10 19.59 19.97
C LEU A 1 31.60 20.55 21.05
N GLU A 2 32.48 20.13 21.96
CA GLU A 2 33.06 21.03 22.98
C GLU A 2 33.90 22.17 22.39
N ALA A 3 34.69 21.89 21.35
CA ALA A 3 35.43 22.90 20.59
C ALA A 3 34.54 23.93 19.86
N ALA A 4 33.26 23.61 19.66
CA ALA A 4 32.26 24.49 19.05
C ALA A 4 31.41 25.23 20.11
N GLY A 5 31.77 25.14 21.41
CA GLY A 5 31.07 25.81 22.50
C GLY A 5 29.76 25.15 22.95
N LEU A 6 29.39 24.00 22.38
CA LEU A 6 28.17 23.28 22.72
C LEU A 6 28.40 22.41 23.97
N ARG A 7 27.65 22.67 25.04
CA ARG A 7 27.80 22.00 26.36
C ARG A 7 26.48 21.40 26.86
N GLY A 8 26.59 20.47 27.81
CA GLY A 8 25.44 19.90 28.51
C GLY A 8 24.49 19.13 27.59
N ASN A 9 23.19 19.25 27.83
CA ASN A 9 22.15 18.48 27.16
C ASN A 9 22.13 18.65 25.63
N ILE A 10 22.49 19.84 25.11
CA ILE A 10 22.54 20.11 23.67
C ILE A 10 23.63 19.27 22.99
N ALA A 11 24.82 19.18 23.61
CA ALA A 11 25.90 18.36 23.09
C ALA A 11 25.52 16.87 23.10
N GLY A 12 24.82 16.41 24.15
CA GLY A 12 24.30 15.04 24.22
C GLY A 12 23.33 14.71 23.08
N ARG A 13 22.37 15.60 22.79
CA ARG A 13 21.40 15.40 21.70
C ARG A 13 22.06 15.39 20.31
N LEU A 14 23.00 16.30 20.07
CA LEU A 14 23.75 16.34 18.81
C LEU A 14 24.64 15.11 18.63
N LYS A 15 25.21 14.60 19.72
CA LYS A 15 25.99 13.35 19.68
C LYS A 15 25.09 12.17 19.32
N ALA A 16 23.91 12.04 19.93
CA ALA A 16 22.97 10.98 19.61
C ALA A 16 22.51 11.04 18.14
N PHE A 17 22.29 12.25 17.60
CA PHE A 17 21.97 12.44 16.19
C PHE A 17 23.13 12.01 15.27
N ALA A 18 24.37 12.38 15.60
CA ALA A 18 25.55 11.95 14.84
C ALA A 18 25.76 10.43 14.90
N GLU A 19 25.56 9.81 16.07
CA GLU A 19 25.63 8.36 16.27
C GLU A 19 24.59 7.62 15.41
N LEU A 20 23.38 8.15 15.27
CA LEU A 20 22.36 7.61 14.37
C LEU A 20 22.87 7.62 12.91
N ILE A 21 23.39 8.75 12.43
CA ILE A 21 23.89 8.88 11.05
C ILE A 21 25.04 7.89 10.80
N GLU A 22 26.00 7.81 11.72
CA GLU A 22 27.14 6.89 11.59
C GLU A 22 26.69 5.42 11.63
N THR A 23 25.67 5.08 12.42
CA THR A 23 25.11 3.72 12.45
C THR A 23 24.55 3.32 11.09
N VAL A 24 23.73 4.18 10.49
CA VAL A 24 23.11 3.93 9.18
C VAL A 24 24.16 3.87 8.07
N ARG A 25 25.18 4.72 8.14
CA ARG A 25 26.31 4.71 7.21
C ARG A 25 27.12 3.42 7.30
N SER A 26 27.43 2.95 8.51
CA SER A 26 28.16 1.69 8.73
C SER A 26 27.40 0.51 8.13
N MET A 27 26.07 0.47 8.29
CA MET A 27 25.26 -0.59 7.67
C MET A 27 25.38 -0.62 6.15
N GLN A 28 25.39 0.55 5.51
CA GLN A 28 25.56 0.63 4.06
C GLN A 28 26.96 0.17 3.62
N ASP A 29 28.01 0.57 4.36
CA ASP A 29 29.39 0.15 4.11
C ASP A 29 29.59 -1.38 4.35
N GLU A 30 28.82 -1.96 5.26
CA GLU A 30 28.78 -3.40 5.57
C GLU A 30 27.93 -4.22 4.58
N GLY A 31 27.30 -3.58 3.60
CA GLY A 31 26.55 -4.24 2.52
C GLY A 31 25.09 -4.51 2.84
N ALA A 32 24.49 -3.78 3.80
CA ALA A 32 23.05 -3.80 3.99
C ALA A 32 22.32 -3.27 2.74
N ASN A 33 21.20 -3.92 2.38
CA ASN A 33 20.38 -3.47 1.25
C ASN A 33 19.54 -2.23 1.60
N ALA A 34 18.97 -1.59 0.57
CA ALA A 34 18.20 -0.37 0.71
C ALA A 34 17.06 -0.47 1.74
N TYR A 35 16.35 -1.60 1.79
CA TYR A 35 15.24 -1.81 2.73
C TYR A 35 15.72 -1.84 4.18
N GLN A 36 16.81 -2.57 4.46
CA GLN A 36 17.41 -2.64 5.80
C GLN A 36 17.85 -1.26 6.29
N VAL A 37 18.52 -0.49 5.42
CA VAL A 37 18.98 0.87 5.73
C VAL A 37 17.78 1.80 5.98
N ALA A 38 16.78 1.80 5.10
CA ALA A 38 15.59 2.66 5.21
C ALA A 38 14.75 2.34 6.47
N MET A 39 14.54 1.06 6.76
CA MET A 39 13.83 0.61 7.96
C MET A 39 14.56 1.05 9.24
N GLU A 40 15.89 0.92 9.27
CA GLU A 40 16.67 1.33 10.44
C GLU A 40 16.64 2.85 10.66
N VAL A 41 16.69 3.67 9.59
CA VAL A 41 16.47 5.12 9.67
C VAL A 41 15.09 5.43 10.27
N ALA A 42 14.04 4.79 9.75
CA ALA A 42 12.67 5.01 10.19
C ALA A 42 12.45 4.62 11.67
N ARG A 43 13.17 3.59 12.13
CA ARG A 43 13.16 3.11 13.53
C ARG A 43 13.98 3.99 14.47
N LEU A 44 15.26 4.24 14.15
CA LEU A 44 16.18 4.99 15.02
C LEU A 44 15.82 6.47 15.15
N SER A 45 15.25 7.06 14.11
CA SER A 45 14.76 8.45 14.17
C SER A 45 13.56 8.63 15.09
N GLY A 46 12.90 7.53 15.48
CA GLY A 46 11.62 7.57 16.21
C GLY A 46 10.43 7.96 15.34
N TYR A 47 10.62 8.17 14.03
CA TYR A 47 9.57 8.64 13.13
C TYR A 47 8.40 7.65 13.03
N LEU A 48 8.69 6.35 12.91
CA LEU A 48 7.66 5.30 12.93
C LEU A 48 6.88 5.29 14.24
N HIS A 49 7.52 5.59 15.36
CA HIS A 49 6.85 5.62 16.66
C HIS A 49 5.88 6.79 16.74
N ILE A 50 6.32 8.00 16.34
CA ILE A 50 5.49 9.21 16.29
C ILE A 50 4.25 8.97 15.41
N LEU A 51 4.43 8.38 14.23
CA LEU A 51 3.31 8.06 13.33
C LEU A 51 2.37 7.00 13.90
N LYS A 52 2.90 5.97 14.59
CA LYS A 52 2.08 4.94 15.24
C LYS A 52 1.28 5.47 16.44
N GLU A 53 1.77 6.51 17.12
CA GLU A 53 1.05 7.13 18.24
C GLU A 53 -0.13 7.99 17.79
N ASP A 54 -0.03 8.63 16.62
CA ASP A 54 -1.12 9.42 16.05
C ASP A 54 -2.24 8.53 15.47
N LYS A 55 -3.30 8.35 16.26
CA LYS A 55 -4.49 7.56 15.88
C LYS A 55 -5.53 8.35 15.08
N SER A 56 -5.22 9.59 14.66
CA SER A 56 -6.11 10.34 13.78
C SER A 56 -6.11 9.76 12.37
N ILE A 57 -7.16 10.06 11.58
CA ILE A 57 -7.25 9.63 10.17
C ILE A 57 -6.05 10.13 9.37
N GLU A 58 -5.59 11.35 9.63
CA GLU A 58 -4.43 11.93 8.96
C GLU A 58 -3.13 11.24 9.40
N GLY A 59 -2.98 10.93 10.69
CA GLY A 59 -1.83 10.18 11.23
C GLY A 59 -1.72 8.78 10.64
N MET A 60 -2.83 8.07 10.56
CA MET A 60 -2.90 6.74 9.93
C MET A 60 -2.56 6.80 8.44
N SER A 61 -3.11 7.77 7.70
CA SER A 61 -2.76 7.95 6.28
C SER A 61 -1.27 8.27 6.08
N LYS A 62 -0.63 9.03 6.98
CA LYS A 62 0.82 9.27 6.93
C LYS A 62 1.61 8.01 7.22
N LEU A 63 1.15 7.18 8.16
CA LEU A 63 1.77 5.89 8.45
C LEU A 63 1.69 4.97 7.23
N ASP A 64 0.50 4.81 6.64
CA ASP A 64 0.28 4.00 5.44
C ASP A 64 1.18 4.45 4.27
N ASN A 65 1.36 5.76 4.07
CA ASN A 65 2.24 6.29 3.03
C ASN A 65 3.72 5.93 3.27
N VAL A 66 4.17 5.94 4.53
CA VAL A 66 5.54 5.54 4.88
C VAL A 66 5.72 4.03 4.76
N GLU A 67 4.69 3.25 5.08
CA GLU A 67 4.68 1.80 4.84
C GLU A 67 4.80 1.49 3.36
N GLU A 68 4.06 2.19 2.51
CA GLU A 68 4.10 1.97 1.06
C GLU A 68 5.47 2.34 0.47
N LEU A 69 6.08 3.42 0.96
CA LEU A 69 7.46 3.75 0.61
C LEU A 69 8.41 2.61 0.99
N LEU A 70 8.30 2.05 2.20
CA LEU A 70 9.15 0.93 2.63
C LEU A 70 8.89 -0.35 1.82
N ASN A 71 7.63 -0.63 1.46
CA ASN A 71 7.26 -1.76 0.59
C ASN A 71 7.89 -1.60 -0.80
N SER A 72 7.84 -0.42 -1.41
CA SER A 72 8.47 -0.17 -2.72
C SER A 72 9.98 -0.41 -2.69
N ILE A 73 10.65 -0.05 -1.60
CA ILE A 73 12.09 -0.33 -1.39
C ILE A 73 12.32 -1.84 -1.22
N GLN A 74 11.44 -2.55 -0.51
CA GLN A 74 11.53 -4.00 -0.36
C GLN A 74 11.41 -4.73 -1.70
N VAL A 75 10.45 -4.31 -2.54
CA VAL A 75 10.27 -4.84 -3.90
C VAL A 75 11.50 -4.56 -4.76
N TYR A 76 12.03 -3.33 -4.69
CA TYR A 76 13.28 -2.97 -5.37
C TYR A 76 14.48 -3.85 -4.94
N CYS A 77 14.53 -4.25 -3.67
CA CYS A 77 15.55 -5.18 -3.17
C CYS A 77 15.32 -6.65 -3.57
N GLY A 78 14.25 -6.97 -4.30
CA GLY A 78 13.90 -8.36 -4.66
C GLY A 78 13.51 -9.22 -3.45
N LEU A 79 13.12 -8.59 -2.34
CA LEU A 79 12.77 -9.28 -1.08
C LEU A 79 11.29 -9.69 -1.03
N THR A 80 10.69 -9.99 -2.17
CA THR A 80 9.32 -10.49 -2.26
C THR A 80 9.30 -12.00 -2.02
N ALA A 81 8.16 -12.54 -1.58
CA ALA A 81 8.02 -13.98 -1.43
C ALA A 81 8.20 -14.67 -2.80
N GLU A 82 8.82 -15.86 -2.84
CA GLU A 82 8.98 -16.63 -4.07
C GLU A 82 7.64 -16.77 -4.81
N GLY A 83 7.63 -16.39 -6.09
CA GLY A 83 6.42 -16.42 -6.93
C GLY A 83 5.50 -15.20 -6.82
N VAL A 84 5.91 -14.16 -6.09
CA VAL A 84 5.20 -12.87 -6.02
C VAL A 84 5.95 -11.83 -6.85
N GLU A 85 5.49 -11.62 -8.09
CA GLU A 85 5.85 -10.45 -8.89
C GLU A 85 5.01 -9.26 -8.41
N LEU A 86 5.66 -8.33 -7.70
CA LEU A 86 5.06 -7.04 -7.37
C LEU A 86 5.49 -6.04 -8.43
N GLU A 87 4.52 -5.32 -8.99
CA GLU A 87 4.79 -4.23 -9.92
C GLU A 87 5.50 -3.10 -9.16
N THR A 88 6.64 -2.67 -9.67
CA THR A 88 7.32 -1.46 -9.23
C THR A 88 7.74 -0.68 -10.46
N GLU A 89 7.52 0.62 -10.44
CA GLU A 89 8.02 1.52 -11.49
C GLU A 89 9.54 1.67 -11.40
N VAL A 90 10.12 1.36 -10.24
CA VAL A 90 11.56 1.37 -10.02
C VAL A 90 12.17 0.13 -10.67
N THR A 91 13.10 0.33 -11.60
CA THR A 91 13.83 -0.77 -12.23
C THR A 91 14.55 -1.60 -11.17
N VAL A 92 14.11 -2.85 -10.99
CA VAL A 92 14.77 -3.84 -10.12
C VAL A 92 16.17 -4.08 -10.69
N PRO A 93 17.23 -4.07 -9.86
CA PRO A 93 18.58 -4.33 -10.34
C PRO A 93 18.69 -5.73 -10.95
N ASP A 94 19.64 -5.91 -11.86
CA ASP A 94 19.93 -7.24 -12.43
C ASP A 94 20.14 -8.26 -11.31
N ASN A 95 19.68 -9.50 -11.53
CA ASN A 95 19.74 -10.65 -10.60
C ASN A 95 21.14 -11.02 -10.06
N GLY A 96 22.18 -10.24 -10.40
CA GLY A 96 23.56 -10.36 -9.90
C GLY A 96 23.96 -9.32 -8.84
N GLU A 97 23.15 -8.29 -8.54
CA GLU A 97 23.42 -7.39 -7.42
C GLU A 97 22.99 -8.02 -6.09
N ILE A 98 23.99 -8.37 -5.27
CA ILE A 98 23.79 -9.08 -4.00
C ILE A 98 23.07 -8.21 -2.95
N ALA A 99 23.19 -6.87 -3.06
CA ALA A 99 22.54 -5.91 -2.16
C ALA A 99 22.29 -4.56 -2.86
N PRO A 100 21.08 -4.34 -3.41
CA PRO A 100 20.71 -3.05 -4.00
C PRO A 100 20.85 -1.90 -2.99
N SER A 101 21.58 -0.84 -3.34
CA SER A 101 21.86 0.28 -2.44
C SER A 101 20.72 1.30 -2.37
N LEU A 102 20.59 1.98 -1.22
CA LEU A 102 19.61 3.06 -1.03
C LEU A 102 19.88 4.25 -1.96
N GLU A 103 21.15 4.57 -2.20
CA GLU A 103 21.54 5.64 -3.14
C GLU A 103 20.98 5.40 -4.55
N ARG A 104 21.10 4.16 -5.06
CA ARG A 104 20.58 3.83 -6.39
C ARG A 104 19.05 3.87 -6.43
N PHE A 105 18.38 3.40 -5.38
CA PHE A 105 16.93 3.55 -5.25
C PHE A 105 16.50 5.03 -5.34
N LEU A 106 17.13 5.91 -4.57
CA LEU A 106 16.81 7.34 -4.55
C LEU A 106 17.05 8.01 -5.92
N ASN A 107 18.11 7.63 -6.63
CA ASN A 107 18.37 8.10 -7.98
C ASN A 107 17.28 7.68 -8.96
N ASN A 108 16.83 6.42 -8.91
CA ASN A 108 15.75 5.92 -9.76
C ASN A 108 14.43 6.65 -9.49
N VAL A 109 14.04 6.80 -8.21
CA VAL A 109 12.81 7.52 -7.83
C VAL A 109 12.84 8.96 -8.32
N THR A 110 13.97 9.65 -8.18
CA THR A 110 14.13 11.04 -8.64
C THR A 110 13.94 11.18 -10.15
N LEU A 111 14.42 10.21 -10.94
CA LEU A 111 14.25 10.21 -12.40
C LEU A 111 12.79 9.99 -12.81
N LEU A 112 12.09 9.05 -12.16
CA LEU A 112 10.68 8.77 -12.41
C LEU A 112 9.81 10.00 -12.14
N THR A 113 10.01 10.66 -11.00
CA THR A 113 9.23 11.86 -10.65
C THR A 113 9.39 12.99 -11.66
N GLN A 114 10.59 13.15 -12.24
CA GLN A 114 10.83 14.17 -13.27
C GLN A 114 10.13 13.87 -14.60
N MET A 115 9.96 12.58 -14.94
CA MET A 115 9.26 12.16 -16.16
C MET A 115 7.75 12.39 -16.02
N ASP A 116 7.17 12.06 -14.86
CA ASP A 116 5.74 12.29 -14.56
C ASP A 116 5.32 13.76 -14.63
N GLU A 117 6.23 14.68 -14.31
CA GLU A 117 5.98 16.13 -14.38
C GLU A 117 5.97 16.66 -15.83
N GLN A 118 6.66 15.99 -16.76
CA GLN A 118 6.84 16.48 -18.14
C GLN A 118 5.76 15.98 -19.11
N GLU A 119 5.04 14.89 -18.80
CA GLU A 119 4.16 14.18 -19.73
C GLU A 119 2.66 14.53 -19.66
N GLN A 120 2.22 15.66 -19.08
CA GLN A 120 0.77 15.88 -18.85
C GLN A 120 0.07 16.80 -19.88
N PRO A 121 -0.61 16.26 -20.91
CA PRO A 121 -1.75 16.95 -21.51
C PRO A 121 -2.91 16.97 -20.50
N GLU A 122 -3.38 18.17 -20.14
CA GLU A 122 -4.20 18.45 -18.94
C GLU A 122 -5.56 17.72 -18.79
N ASN A 123 -6.04 16.92 -19.75
CA ASN A 123 -7.49 16.61 -19.82
C ASN A 123 -7.93 15.14 -19.80
N GLU A 124 -7.05 14.14 -19.87
CA GLU A 124 -7.47 12.72 -19.86
C GLU A 124 -6.73 11.91 -18.79
N ARG A 125 -7.29 11.86 -17.58
CA ARG A 125 -6.70 11.12 -16.44
C ARG A 125 -7.72 10.34 -15.63
N VAL A 126 -7.25 9.27 -14.99
CA VAL A 126 -8.00 8.55 -13.96
C VAL A 126 -7.81 9.28 -12.63
N SER A 127 -8.90 9.51 -11.90
CA SER A 127 -8.85 10.15 -10.57
C SER A 127 -8.78 9.09 -9.48
N LEU A 128 -7.67 9.05 -8.74
CA LEU A 128 -7.52 8.23 -7.53
C LEU A 128 -7.79 9.09 -6.30
N MET A 129 -8.59 8.58 -5.37
CA MET A 129 -8.92 9.25 -4.12
C MET A 129 -9.41 8.24 -3.08
N THR A 130 -9.39 8.64 -1.81
CA THR A 130 -10.02 7.86 -0.74
C THR A 130 -11.55 7.99 -0.83
N VAL A 131 -12.28 7.01 -0.28
CA VAL A 131 -13.76 7.03 -0.22
C VAL A 131 -14.27 8.29 0.49
N HIS A 132 -13.57 8.75 1.52
CA HIS A 132 -13.88 9.98 2.25
C HIS A 132 -13.84 11.22 1.35
N SER A 133 -12.78 11.33 0.54
CA SER A 133 -12.59 12.47 -0.37
C SER A 133 -13.57 12.47 -1.56
N ALA A 134 -14.19 11.33 -1.87
CA ALA A 134 -15.16 11.21 -2.95
C ALA A 134 -16.54 11.81 -2.59
N LYS A 135 -16.77 12.22 -1.34
CA LYS A 135 -18.06 12.76 -0.88
C LYS A 135 -18.44 14.01 -1.68
N GLY A 136 -19.63 13.98 -2.29
CA GLY A 136 -20.15 15.09 -3.10
C GLY A 136 -19.65 15.11 -4.55
N LEU A 137 -18.77 14.18 -4.93
CA LEU A 137 -18.36 13.96 -6.31
C LEU A 137 -19.17 12.83 -6.95
N GLU A 138 -19.22 12.76 -8.27
CA GLU A 138 -19.85 11.66 -9.01
C GLU A 138 -19.13 11.41 -10.32
N PHE A 139 -18.95 10.15 -10.69
CA PHE A 139 -18.21 9.72 -11.88
C PHE A 139 -19.00 8.72 -12.70
N SER A 140 -18.77 8.68 -14.02
CA SER A 140 -19.44 7.72 -14.91
C SER A 140 -19.17 6.27 -14.51
N HIS A 141 -17.90 5.97 -14.22
CA HIS A 141 -17.42 4.63 -13.89
C HIS A 141 -16.58 4.72 -12.61
N ILE A 142 -16.83 3.83 -11.65
CA ILE A 142 -16.11 3.79 -10.38
C ILE A 142 -15.58 2.39 -10.10
N TYR A 143 -14.33 2.36 -9.62
CA TYR A 143 -13.67 1.17 -9.12
C TYR A 143 -13.42 1.38 -7.63
N VAL A 144 -14.07 0.57 -6.78
CA VAL A 144 -13.75 0.49 -5.35
C VAL A 144 -12.88 -0.73 -5.16
N VAL A 145 -11.62 -0.48 -4.86
CA VAL A 145 -10.58 -1.50 -4.70
C VAL A 145 -10.33 -1.80 -3.23
N GLY A 146 -9.82 -3.00 -2.93
CA GLY A 146 -9.49 -3.39 -1.56
C GLY A 146 -10.70 -3.66 -0.66
N MET A 147 -11.77 -4.24 -1.22
CA MET A 147 -12.95 -4.68 -0.47
C MET A 147 -12.64 -5.96 0.33
N GLU A 148 -11.77 -5.82 1.33
CA GLU A 148 -11.24 -6.88 2.18
C GLU A 148 -11.61 -6.60 3.64
N GLU A 149 -11.89 -7.63 4.44
CA GLU A 149 -11.95 -7.45 5.90
C GLU A 149 -10.61 -6.90 6.40
N LYS A 150 -10.65 -6.10 7.47
CA LYS A 150 -9.51 -5.37 8.05
C LYS A 150 -9.05 -4.14 7.27
N LEU A 151 -9.35 -4.06 5.97
CA LEU A 151 -9.09 -2.89 5.13
C LEU A 151 -10.35 -2.03 4.97
N PHE A 152 -11.45 -2.64 4.51
CA PHE A 152 -12.74 -1.98 4.38
C PHE A 152 -13.89 -2.99 4.60
N PRO A 153 -14.39 -3.16 5.84
CA PRO A 153 -14.22 -2.26 6.99
C PRO A 153 -12.81 -2.30 7.61
N SER A 154 -12.33 -1.14 8.05
CA SER A 154 -11.05 -1.03 8.76
C SER A 154 -11.06 -1.82 10.08
N LEU A 155 -9.93 -2.43 10.43
CA LEU A 155 -9.69 -3.05 11.74
C LEU A 155 -10.05 -2.13 12.91
N LEU A 156 -9.72 -0.85 12.78
CA LEU A 156 -9.90 0.13 13.85
C LEU A 156 -11.38 0.46 14.07
N SER A 157 -12.16 0.44 12.99
CA SER A 157 -13.59 0.71 12.98
C SER A 157 -14.45 -0.55 13.19
N SER A 158 -13.84 -1.70 13.46
CA SER A 158 -14.55 -2.98 13.63
C SER A 158 -14.80 -3.37 15.08
N ASN A 159 -14.40 -2.53 16.05
CA ASN A 159 -14.46 -2.86 17.47
C ASN A 159 -15.84 -2.62 18.10
N THR A 160 -16.62 -1.70 17.53
CA THR A 160 -17.99 -1.42 17.98
C THR A 160 -18.98 -1.48 16.82
N GLN A 161 -20.23 -1.80 17.13
CA GLN A 161 -21.30 -1.77 16.12
C GLN A 161 -21.45 -0.37 15.51
N ALA A 162 -21.29 0.69 16.30
CA ALA A 162 -21.45 2.06 15.83
C ALA A 162 -20.39 2.45 14.79
N GLU A 163 -19.14 2.06 15.01
CA GLU A 163 -18.04 2.29 14.05
C GLU A 163 -18.24 1.46 12.78
N LEU A 164 -18.69 0.20 12.91
CA LEU A 164 -19.00 -0.64 11.75
C LEU A 164 -20.13 -0.05 10.90
N GLU A 165 -21.15 0.52 11.54
CA GLU A 165 -22.22 1.24 10.83
C GLU A 165 -21.71 2.52 10.13
N GLU A 166 -20.65 3.16 10.63
CA GLU A 166 -20.02 4.29 9.93
C GLU A 166 -19.27 3.82 8.68
N GLU A 167 -18.50 2.73 8.77
CA GLU A 167 -17.85 2.12 7.60
C GLU A 167 -18.89 1.66 6.56
N ARG A 168 -20.03 1.13 7.01
CA ARG A 168 -21.16 0.76 6.13
C ARG A 168 -21.72 1.99 5.41
N ARG A 169 -21.82 3.14 6.09
CA ARG A 169 -22.22 4.41 5.48
C ARG A 169 -21.20 4.89 4.46
N LEU A 170 -19.90 4.76 4.75
CA LEU A 170 -18.84 5.07 3.79
C LEU A 170 -18.93 4.19 2.54
N PHE A 171 -19.21 2.89 2.70
CA PHE A 171 -19.41 1.98 1.58
C PHE A 171 -20.61 2.40 0.72
N TYR A 172 -21.74 2.75 1.35
CA TYR A 172 -22.89 3.30 0.65
C TYR A 172 -22.56 4.59 -0.12
N VAL A 173 -21.77 5.50 0.48
CA VAL A 173 -21.30 6.70 -0.22
C VAL A 173 -20.49 6.31 -1.45
N ALA A 174 -19.53 5.38 -1.35
CA ALA A 174 -18.72 4.90 -2.47
C ALA A 174 -19.60 4.34 -3.61
N MET A 175 -20.58 3.49 -3.28
CA MET A 175 -21.50 2.91 -4.28
C MET A 175 -22.30 3.99 -5.01
N THR A 176 -22.81 4.98 -4.28
CA THR A 176 -23.66 6.04 -4.85
C THR A 176 -22.88 7.12 -5.61
N ARG A 177 -21.55 7.07 -5.65
CA ARG A 177 -20.77 8.00 -6.49
C ARG A 177 -20.83 7.60 -7.97
N ALA A 178 -21.21 6.35 -8.28
CA ALA A 178 -21.19 5.80 -9.64
C ALA A 178 -22.47 6.13 -10.42
N LYS A 179 -22.33 6.67 -11.64
CA LYS A 179 -23.48 6.99 -12.51
C LYS A 179 -23.88 5.87 -13.47
N LYS A 180 -22.90 5.12 -14.00
CA LYS A 180 -23.13 4.07 -15.01
C LYS A 180 -22.69 2.70 -14.55
N SER A 181 -21.46 2.57 -14.03
CA SER A 181 -20.95 1.28 -13.56
C SER A 181 -20.14 1.41 -12.28
N LEU A 182 -20.27 0.38 -11.44
CA LEU A 182 -19.51 0.20 -10.21
C LEU A 182 -18.80 -1.17 -10.30
N THR A 183 -17.49 -1.17 -10.13
CA THR A 183 -16.68 -2.38 -10.02
C THR A 183 -16.09 -2.44 -8.61
N LEU A 184 -16.28 -3.57 -7.95
CA LEU A 184 -15.75 -3.84 -6.62
C LEU A 184 -14.67 -4.93 -6.74
N SER A 185 -13.50 -4.72 -6.14
CA SER A 185 -12.42 -5.70 -6.18
C SER A 185 -11.78 -5.93 -4.80
N PHE A 186 -11.22 -7.12 -4.62
CA PHE A 186 -10.52 -7.56 -3.42
C PHE A 186 -9.39 -8.51 -3.80
N SER A 187 -8.34 -8.57 -2.99
CA SER A 187 -7.16 -9.40 -3.25
C SER A 187 -7.18 -10.69 -2.41
N ARG A 188 -6.57 -11.76 -2.96
CA ARG A 188 -6.31 -13.02 -2.21
C ARG A 188 -5.24 -12.85 -1.15
N THR A 189 -4.21 -12.10 -1.53
CA THR A 189 -3.03 -11.84 -0.73
C THR A 189 -2.60 -10.41 -1.01
N ARG A 190 -2.18 -9.71 0.04
CA ARG A 190 -1.73 -8.32 0.01
C ARG A 190 -0.44 -8.20 0.82
N MET A 191 0.53 -7.43 0.32
CA MET A 191 1.70 -7.08 1.11
C MET A 191 1.34 -5.95 2.08
N HIS A 192 1.62 -6.14 3.37
CA HIS A 192 1.38 -5.19 4.44
C HIS A 192 2.50 -5.34 5.47
N TRP A 193 3.21 -4.25 5.80
CA TRP A 193 4.42 -4.26 6.63
C TRP A 193 5.48 -5.30 6.22
N GLY A 194 5.71 -5.46 4.91
CA GLY A 194 6.63 -6.44 4.37
C GLY A 194 6.27 -7.91 4.62
N SER A 195 5.07 -8.17 5.13
CA SER A 195 4.49 -9.50 5.29
C SER A 195 3.33 -9.70 4.33
N MET A 196 3.15 -10.92 3.83
CA MET A 196 1.99 -11.26 2.99
C MET A 196 0.81 -11.61 3.90
N GLU A 197 -0.22 -10.78 3.86
CA GLU A 197 -1.49 -11.01 4.55
C GLU A 197 -2.53 -11.58 3.59
N SER A 198 -3.32 -12.55 4.06
CA SER A 198 -4.52 -13.02 3.36
C SER A 198 -5.74 -12.66 4.18
N ASN A 199 -6.47 -11.64 3.72
CA ASN A 199 -7.69 -11.18 4.34
C ASN A 199 -8.91 -11.70 3.54
N PRO A 200 -9.99 -12.15 4.22
CA PRO A 200 -11.19 -12.56 3.52
C PRO A 200 -11.87 -11.37 2.84
N PRO A 201 -12.74 -11.61 1.83
CA PRO A 201 -13.51 -10.55 1.20
C PRO A 201 -14.36 -9.80 2.24
N SER A 202 -14.51 -8.49 2.05
CA SER A 202 -15.31 -7.62 2.92
C SER A 202 -16.73 -8.15 3.08
N ARG A 203 -17.23 -8.16 4.32
CA ARG A 203 -18.62 -8.50 4.63
C ARG A 203 -19.62 -7.65 3.84
N PHE A 204 -19.29 -6.39 3.51
CA PHE A 204 -20.17 -5.50 2.76
C PHE A 204 -20.52 -6.03 1.38
N LEU A 205 -19.65 -6.84 0.76
CA LEU A 205 -19.94 -7.48 -0.52
C LEU A 205 -21.13 -8.44 -0.42
N ARG A 206 -21.30 -9.12 0.71
CA ARG A 206 -22.40 -10.08 0.96
C ARG A 206 -23.72 -9.40 1.30
N GLU A 207 -23.68 -8.11 1.62
CA GLU A 207 -24.88 -7.32 1.90
C GLU A 207 -25.57 -6.83 0.61
N ILE A 208 -24.88 -6.95 -0.53
CA ILE A 208 -25.44 -6.63 -1.85
C ILE A 208 -26.33 -7.77 -2.31
N ASP A 209 -27.52 -7.45 -2.82
CA ASP A 209 -28.41 -8.45 -3.41
C ASP A 209 -27.70 -9.13 -4.61
N PRO A 210 -27.55 -10.47 -4.59
CA PRO A 210 -26.85 -11.22 -5.64
C PRO A 210 -27.37 -10.98 -7.06
N ASN A 211 -28.63 -10.57 -7.23
CA ASN A 211 -29.19 -10.24 -8.55
C ASN A 211 -28.50 -9.05 -9.22
N PHE A 212 -27.81 -8.21 -8.45
CA PHE A 212 -27.06 -7.05 -8.95
C PHE A 212 -25.55 -7.33 -9.07
N LEU A 213 -25.10 -8.56 -8.83
CA LEU A 213 -23.70 -8.94 -8.94
C LEU A 213 -23.46 -9.78 -10.20
N ASN A 214 -22.45 -9.40 -10.98
CA ASN A 214 -22.01 -10.17 -12.14
C ASN A 214 -21.29 -11.47 -11.74
N GLN A 215 -20.79 -11.57 -10.51
CA GLN A 215 -20.07 -12.73 -9.99
C GLN A 215 -20.44 -12.98 -8.52
N PRO A 216 -20.50 -14.24 -8.07
CA PRO A 216 -20.76 -14.55 -6.67
C PRO A 216 -19.60 -14.11 -5.78
N VAL A 217 -19.91 -13.69 -4.55
CA VAL A 217 -18.91 -13.35 -3.54
C VAL A 217 -18.41 -14.64 -2.87
N PRO A 218 -17.09 -14.93 -2.88
CA PRO A 218 -16.57 -16.12 -2.22
C PRO A 218 -16.64 -16.03 -0.68
N ASP A 219 -16.84 -17.18 -0.02
CA ASP A 219 -16.98 -17.26 1.45
C ASP A 219 -15.66 -17.06 2.21
N ALA A 220 -14.54 -17.44 1.61
CA ALA A 220 -13.16 -17.09 1.97
C ALA A 220 -12.21 -17.80 0.99
N PHE A 221 -10.98 -17.31 0.85
CA PHE A 221 -9.91 -18.12 0.28
C PHE A 221 -9.44 -19.08 1.37
N GLY A 222 -10.04 -20.27 1.44
CA GLY A 222 -9.70 -21.25 2.46
C GLY A 222 -8.19 -21.58 2.45
N ALA A 223 -7.55 -21.47 3.62
CA ALA A 223 -6.27 -22.12 3.89
C ALA A 223 -6.51 -23.63 4.05
N GLY A 224 -6.72 -24.32 2.92
CA GLY A 224 -7.12 -25.71 2.91
C GLY A 224 -7.70 -26.16 1.58
N ALA A 225 -6.94 -26.02 0.51
CA ALA A 225 -7.23 -26.66 -0.77
C ALA A 225 -5.97 -27.35 -1.34
N GLU A 226 -5.20 -28.01 -0.48
CA GLU A 226 -4.38 -29.14 -0.91
C GLU A 226 -5.25 -30.39 -0.83
N GLY A 227 -5.75 -30.83 -1.98
CA GLY A 227 -6.34 -32.16 -2.14
C GLY A 227 -7.87 -32.23 -2.25
N GLN A 228 -8.44 -31.73 -3.36
CA GLN A 228 -9.40 -32.49 -4.15
C GLN A 228 -9.79 -31.77 -5.45
N ASP A 229 -9.54 -32.47 -6.56
CA ASP A 229 -10.09 -32.37 -7.91
C ASP A 229 -10.40 -30.99 -8.52
N GLY A 230 -9.62 -30.70 -9.57
CA GLY A 230 -9.83 -29.60 -10.49
C GLY A 230 -11.21 -29.63 -11.15
N ARG A 231 -12.05 -28.69 -10.75
CA ARG A 231 -13.04 -28.06 -11.63
C ARG A 231 -12.91 -26.55 -11.52
N ASN A 232 -12.08 -26.00 -12.42
CA ASN A 232 -12.11 -24.61 -12.79
C ASN A 232 -13.53 -24.22 -13.23
N SER A 233 -14.26 -23.50 -12.37
CA SER A 233 -15.44 -22.72 -12.76
C SER A 233 -15.09 -21.24 -12.74
N TRP A 234 -14.03 -20.88 -13.46
CA TRP A 234 -13.80 -19.51 -13.92
C TRP A 234 -14.01 -19.55 -15.43
N SER A 235 -15.26 -19.45 -15.87
CA SER A 235 -15.56 -19.10 -17.25
C SER A 235 -15.07 -17.67 -17.47
N ARG A 236 -13.84 -17.54 -17.98
CA ARG A 236 -13.34 -16.30 -18.57
C ARG A 236 -14.22 -15.97 -19.77
N ASP A 237 -15.21 -15.13 -19.57
CA ASP A 237 -15.92 -14.52 -20.68
C ASP A 237 -15.00 -13.47 -21.31
N ARG A 238 -14.21 -13.90 -22.30
CA ARG A 238 -13.35 -13.04 -23.12
C ARG A 238 -14.15 -12.46 -24.29
N SER A 239 -15.23 -11.74 -23.99
CA SER A 239 -16.04 -11.10 -25.04
C SER A 239 -16.51 -9.70 -24.64
N SER A 240 -15.61 -8.71 -24.65
CA SER A 240 -16.01 -7.28 -24.59
C SER A 240 -14.92 -6.29 -25.02
N TRP A 241 -13.93 -6.69 -25.82
CA TRP A 241 -13.03 -5.73 -26.48
C TRP A 241 -13.05 -6.02 -27.98
N SER A 242 -14.19 -5.73 -28.60
CA SER A 242 -14.23 -5.45 -30.04
C SER A 242 -13.85 -3.98 -30.22
N ASN A 243 -12.62 -3.75 -30.65
CA ASN A 243 -12.27 -2.49 -31.32
C ASN A 243 -13.05 -2.46 -32.63
N ASP A 244 -14.10 -1.65 -32.68
CA ASP A 244 -14.61 -1.17 -33.96
C ASP A 244 -13.70 -0.02 -34.42
N ALA A 245 -13.06 -0.26 -35.56
CA ALA A 245 -12.41 0.74 -36.40
C ALA A 245 -13.43 1.33 -37.39
#